data_AF-A0A1M5TUN2-F1
#
_entry.id   AF-A0A1M5TUN2-F1
#
_cell.length_a   1.000
_cell.length_b   1.000
_cell.length_c   1.000
_cell.angle_alpha   90.00
_cell.angle_beta   90.00
_cell.angle_gamma   90.00
#
_symmetry.space_group_name_H-M   'P 1'
#
loop_
_entity.id
_entity.type
_entity.pdbx_description
1 polymer ?
#
loop_
_entity_poly.entity_id
_entity_poly.type
_entity_poly.pdbx_seq_one_letter_code
_entity_poly.pdbx_strand_id
1 'polypeptide(L)' 'MDLLQSIRQAEIQLEVAESIFNHAEDPELIDIAIIDMLSAEKKLNRLRKLAKKEGVKSGNYITSFR' A
#
# COMPACT_ATOMS: atom_id res chain seq x y z
N MET A 1 10.95 12.61 5.42
CA MET A 1 10.20 11.35 5.26
C MET A 1 10.81 10.62 4.08
N ASP A 2 11.39 9.45 4.32
CA ASP A 2 12.01 8.65 3.27
C ASP A 2 10.93 8.07 2.34
N LEU A 3 11.16 8.10 1.03
CA LEU A 3 10.22 7.60 0.04
C LEU A 3 9.95 6.11 0.23
N LEU A 4 10.97 5.35 0.62
CA LEU A 4 10.84 3.92 0.92
C LEU A 4 9.97 3.68 2.17
N GLN A 5 10.15 4.51 3.20
CA GLN A 5 9.31 4.47 4.40
C GLN A 5 7.84 4.78 4.06
N SER A 6 7.61 5.72 3.13
CA SER A 6 6.26 6.07 2.66
C SER A 6 5.61 4.94 1.86
N ILE A 7 6.38 4.20 1.06
CA ILE A 7 5.92 3.01 0.34
C ILE A 7 5.55 1.92 1.34
N ARG A 8 6.43 1.62 2.30
CA ARG A 8 6.18 0.61 3.33
C ARG A 8 4.93 0.93 4.16
N GLN A 9 4.73 2.19 4.50
CA GLN A 9 3.52 2.62 5.22
C GLN A 9 2.26 2.40 4.38
N ALA A 10 2.32 2.67 3.06
CA ALA A 10 1.19 2.41 2.17
C ALA A 10 0.91 0.90 2.00
N GLU A 11 1.95 0.07 2.01
CA GLU A 11 1.82 -1.40 2.00
C GLU A 11 1.13 -1.91 3.28
N ILE A 12 1.53 -1.41 4.46
CA ILE A 12 0.87 -1.75 5.73
C ILE A 12 -0.59 -1.29 5.73
N GLN A 13 -0.89 -0.10 5.19
CA GLN A 13 -2.27 0.40 5.09
C GLN A 13 -3.14 -0.50 4.21
N LEU A 14 -2.59 -1.00 3.12
CA LEU A 14 -3.30 -1.93 2.23
C LEU A 14 -3.55 -3.28 2.94
N GLU A 15 -2.54 -3.83 3.60
CA GLU A 15 -2.65 -5.10 4.34
C GLU A 15 -3.70 -5.03 5.47
N VAL A 16 -3.77 -3.90 6.19
CA VAL A 16 -4.79 -3.69 7.22
C VAL A 16 -6.19 -3.62 6.60
N ALA A 17 -6.36 -2.88 5.50
CA ALA A 17 -7.64 -2.76 4.83
C ALA A 17 -8.11 -4.12 4.26
N GLU A 18 -7.21 -4.90 3.67
CA GLU A 18 -7.47 -6.28 3.23
C GLU A 18 -7.85 -7.18 4.41
N SER A 19 -7.17 -7.05 5.55
CA SER A 19 -7.50 -7.80 6.76
C SER A 19 -8.91 -7.48 7.24
N ILE A 20 -9.31 -6.20 7.28
CA ILE A 20 -10.65 -5.79 7.68
C ILE A 20 -11.67 -6.34 6.67
N PHE A 21 -11.45 -6.17 5.37
CA PHE A 21 -12.36 -6.68 4.34
C PHE A 21 -12.62 -8.20 4.47
N ASN A 22 -11.58 -8.97 4.79
CA ASN A 22 -11.68 -10.44 4.87
C ASN A 22 -12.34 -10.95 6.16
N HIS A 23 -12.38 -10.16 7.24
CA HIS A 23 -12.85 -10.61 8.55
C HIS A 23 -14.03 -9.81 9.11
N ALA A 24 -14.35 -8.65 8.51
CA ALA A 24 -15.50 -7.87 8.93
C ALA A 24 -16.80 -8.58 8.51
N GLU A 25 -17.72 -8.68 9.46
CA GLU A 25 -19.08 -9.17 9.22
C GLU A 25 -20.07 -8.01 8.99
N ASP A 26 -19.69 -6.81 9.42
CA ASP A 26 -20.48 -5.59 9.26
C ASP A 26 -20.32 -5.04 7.83
N PRO A 27 -21.41 -4.95 7.04
CA PRO A 27 -21.38 -4.39 5.69
C PRO A 27 -20.78 -2.98 5.59
N GLU A 28 -20.99 -2.11 6.60
CA GLU A 28 -20.44 -0.75 6.57
C GLU A 28 -18.92 -0.78 6.73
N LEU A 29 -18.38 -1.69 7.56
CA LEU A 29 -16.94 -1.87 7.71
C LEU A 29 -16.31 -2.48 6.46
N ILE A 30 -17.03 -3.36 5.75
CA ILE A 30 -16.61 -3.89 4.46
C ILE A 30 -16.50 -2.77 3.43
N ASP A 31 -17.51 -1.89 3.33
CA ASP A 31 -17.49 -0.76 2.39
C ASP A 31 -16.33 0.21 2.69
N ILE A 32 -16.10 0.53 3.96
CA ILE A 32 -14.95 1.35 4.38
C ILE A 32 -13.63 0.67 3.98
N ALA A 33 -13.51 -0.64 4.23
CA ALA A 33 -12.31 -1.39 3.90
C ALA A 33 -12.03 -1.36 2.38
N ILE A 34 -13.06 -1.49 1.53
CA ILE A 34 -12.92 -1.37 0.07
C ILE A 34 -12.40 0.02 -0.31
N ILE A 35 -12.95 1.09 0.28
CA ILE A 35 -12.51 2.48 0.00
C ILE A 35 -11.05 2.67 0.41
N ASP A 36 -10.66 2.14 1.56
CA ASP A 36 -9.30 2.22 2.08
C ASP A 36 -8.31 1.42 1.22
N MET A 37 -8.69 0.22 0.77
CA MET A 37 -7.90 -0.58 -0.17
C MET A 37 -7.64 0.20 -1.47
N LEU A 38 -8.68 0.72 -2.11
CA LEU A 38 -8.55 1.49 -3.36
C LEU A 38 -7.68 2.74 -3.18
N SER A 39 -7.78 3.39 -2.03
CA SER A 39 -6.99 4.58 -1.70
C SER A 39 -5.52 4.24 -1.46
N ALA A 40 -5.26 3.18 -0.70
CA ALA A 40 -3.92 2.67 -0.42
C ALA A 40 -3.22 2.21 -1.72
N GLU A 41 -3.90 1.44 -2.58
CA GLU A 41 -3.36 1.01 -3.87
C GLU A 41 -2.98 2.20 -4.78
N LYS A 42 -3.86 3.21 -4.91
CA LYS A 42 -3.56 4.41 -5.70
C LYS A 42 -2.34 5.14 -5.19
N LYS A 43 -2.24 5.29 -3.85
CA LYS A 43 -1.09 5.92 -3.20
C LYS A 43 0.19 5.14 -3.44
N LEU A 44 0.14 3.82 -3.27
CA LEU A 44 1.26 2.91 -3.44
C LEU A 44 1.77 2.91 -4.90
N ASN A 45 0.85 2.86 -5.87
CA ASN A 45 1.15 3.01 -7.30
C ASN A 45 1.83 4.34 -7.63
N ARG A 46 1.33 5.45 -7.05
CA ARG A 46 1.96 6.77 -7.21
C ARG A 46 3.38 6.80 -6.64
N LEU A 47 3.57 6.26 -5.43
CA LEU A 47 4.87 6.24 -4.77
C LEU A 47 5.88 5.34 -5.51
N ARG A 48 5.46 4.17 -6.01
CA ARG A 48 6.31 3.30 -6.85
C ARG A 48 6.74 3.99 -8.15
N LYS A 49 5.83 4.73 -8.81
CA LYS A 49 6.17 5.53 -10.00
C LYS A 49 7.18 6.63 -9.67
N LEU A 50 7.02 7.29 -8.52
CA LEU A 50 7.94 8.33 -8.06
C LEU A 50 9.31 7.76 -7.73
N ALA A 51 9.38 6.64 -7.01
CA ALA A 51 10.63 5.93 -6.70
C ALA A 51 11.38 5.50 -7.97
N LYS A 52 10.65 4.99 -8.97
CA LYS A 52 11.22 4.67 -10.28
C LYS A 52 11.79 5.90 -10.98
N LYS A 53 11.07 7.03 -10.94
CA LYS A 53 11.51 8.30 -11.56
C LYS A 53 12.75 8.87 -10.87
N GLU A 54 12.83 8.78 -9.55
CA GLU A 54 13.96 9.29 -8.75
C GLU A 54 15.17 8.35 -8.77
N GLY A 55 15.08 7.20 -9.45
CA GLY A 55 16.16 6.23 -9.49
C GLY A 55 16.46 5.62 -8.13
N VAL A 56 15.48 5.64 -7.20
CA VAL A 56 15.57 4.98 -5.90
C VAL A 56 15.53 3.48 -6.16
N LYS A 57 16.71 2.93 -6.45
CA LYS A 57 16.96 1.50 -6.33
C LYS A 57 16.98 1.25 -4.83
N SER A 58 16.11 0.36 -4.37
CA SER A 58 16.18 -0.16 -3.02
C SER A 58 17.55 -0.79 -2.82
N GLY A 59 18.52 0.00 -2.38
CA GLY A 59 19.92 -0.39 -2.25
C GLY A 59 20.17 -1.39 -1.13
N ASN A 60 19.13 -1.99 -0.54
CA ASN A 60 19.20 -3.06 0.46
C ASN A 60 17.92 -3.92 0.60
N TYR A 61 16.89 -3.74 -0.24
CA TYR A 61 15.74 -4.67 -0.26
C TYR A 61 15.48 -5.10 -1.69
N ILE A 62 15.98 -6.29 -2.03
CA ILE A 62 15.57 -7.04 -3.21
C ILE A 62 14.11 -7.44 -2.99
N THR A 63 13.16 -6.57 -3.34
CA THR A 63 11.78 -7.02 -3.53
C THR A 63 11.69 -7.51 -4.96
N SER A 64 11.86 -8.82 -5.13
CA SER A 64 11.35 -9.51 -6.31
C SER A 64 9.85 -9.26 -6.37
N PHE A 65 9.41 -8.46 -7.32
CA PHE A 65 8.02 -8.48 -7.75
C PHE A 65 7.81 -9.84 -8.43
N ARG A 66 7.34 -10.81 -7.66
CA ARG A 66 6.69 -12.02 -8.21
C ARG A 66 5.23 -11.70 -8.50
#